data_AF-A0A7S2BPF7-F1
#
_entry.id   AF-A0A7S2BPF7-F1
#
_cell.length_a   1.000
_cell.length_b   1.000
_cell.length_c   1.000
_cell.angle_alpha   90.00
_cell.angle_beta   90.00
_cell.angle_gamma   90.00
#
_symmetry.space_group_name_H-M   'P 1'
#
loop_
_entity.id
_entity.type
_entity.pdbx_description
1 polymer ?
#
loop_
_entity_poly.entity_id
_entity_poly.type
_entity_poly.pdbx_seq_one_letter_code
_entity_poly.pdbx_strand_id
1 'polypeptide(L)'
;MAASSKGLIRVATSGDLPKLEKAVDDLRDIDETYDNGVAWIFAGSNYLALPRPIKSADKARVRFRKAQGISSDSPRNLYFSALAAMEAGSVKQAAKLFQRSLDAPAVSTSDRDLEAFLREQAKAGLAKCS
;
A
#
# COMPACT_ATOMS: atom_id res chain seq x y z
N MET A 1 -16.52 -12.90 -0.34
CA MET A 1 -15.87 -13.20 0.96
C MET A 1 -15.02 -12.01 1.36
N ALA A 2 -15.28 -11.42 2.52
CA ALA A 2 -14.59 -10.21 2.99
C ALA A 2 -13.11 -10.52 3.28
N ALA A 3 -12.20 -9.81 2.60
CA ALA A 3 -10.76 -9.91 2.80
C ALA A 3 -10.36 -9.23 4.12
N SER A 4 -10.56 -9.94 5.23
CA SER A 4 -10.06 -9.58 6.56
C SER A 4 -8.55 -9.84 6.65
N SER A 5 -7.84 -9.13 7.54
CA SER A 5 -6.46 -9.39 7.93
C SER A 5 -6.17 -10.86 8.31
N LYS A 6 -7.18 -11.61 8.79
CA LYS A 6 -7.08 -13.07 9.01
C LYS A 6 -6.96 -13.87 7.71
N GLY A 7 -7.55 -13.39 6.61
CA GLY A 7 -7.42 -13.99 5.28
C GLY A 7 -6.00 -13.82 4.71
N LEU A 8 -5.38 -12.66 4.90
CA LEU A 8 -3.99 -12.42 4.51
C LEU A 8 -3.01 -13.30 5.31
N ILE A 9 -3.22 -13.44 6.62
CA ILE A 9 -2.42 -14.33 7.48
C ILE A 9 -2.64 -15.80 7.08
N ARG A 10 -3.88 -16.22 6.82
CA ARG A 10 -4.18 -17.58 6.36
C ARG A 10 -3.51 -17.88 5.03
N VAL A 11 -3.57 -16.97 4.06
CA VAL A 11 -2.90 -17.11 2.75
C VAL A 11 -1.39 -17.18 2.89
N ALA A 12 -0.81 -16.37 3.79
CA ALA A 12 0.61 -16.40 4.12
C ALA A 12 1.08 -17.73 4.74
N THR A 13 0.21 -18.38 5.52
CA THR A 13 0.54 -19.62 6.24
C THR A 13 0.03 -20.90 5.57
N SER A 14 -0.91 -20.82 4.63
CA SER A 14 -1.47 -21.97 3.88
C SER A 14 -0.78 -22.25 2.55
N GLY A 15 0.17 -21.42 2.13
CA GLY A 15 0.81 -21.54 0.81
C GLY A 15 -0.03 -20.98 -0.35
N ASP A 16 -1.06 -20.18 -0.07
CA ASP A 16 -1.91 -19.56 -1.10
C ASP A 16 -1.34 -18.22 -1.63
N LEU A 17 -0.13 -17.82 -1.22
CA LEU A 17 0.54 -16.62 -1.74
C LEU A 17 0.51 -16.54 -3.28
N PRO A 18 0.75 -17.64 -4.04
CA PRO A 18 0.64 -17.61 -5.50
C PRO A 18 -0.77 -17.28 -6.01
N LYS A 19 -1.83 -17.66 -5.26
CA LYS A 19 -3.21 -17.29 -5.64
C LYS A 19 -3.49 -15.81 -5.41
N LEU A 20 -2.90 -15.23 -4.37
CA LEU A 20 -3.02 -13.81 -4.08
C LEU A 20 -2.22 -12.97 -5.08
N GLU A 21 -1.00 -13.40 -5.42
CA GLU A 21 -0.22 -12.79 -6.50
C GLU A 21 -0.98 -12.89 -7.83
N LYS A 22 -1.52 -14.07 -8.17
CA LYS A 22 -2.35 -14.25 -9.35
C LYS A 22 -3.58 -13.35 -9.38
N ALA A 23 -4.31 -13.20 -8.27
CA ALA A 23 -5.48 -12.32 -8.23
C ALA A 23 -5.12 -10.84 -8.46
N VAL A 24 -3.96 -10.41 -7.98
CA VAL A 24 -3.46 -9.06 -8.23
C VAL A 24 -2.98 -8.88 -9.67
N ASP A 25 -2.34 -9.91 -10.24
CA ASP A 25 -1.96 -9.92 -11.65
C ASP A 25 -3.18 -9.89 -12.56
N ASP A 26 -4.19 -10.73 -12.30
CA ASP A 26 -5.44 -10.75 -13.07
C ASP A 26 -6.16 -9.39 -13.00
N LEU A 27 -6.18 -8.73 -11.83
CA LEU A 27 -6.75 -7.38 -11.69
C LEU A 27 -5.98 -6.34 -12.51
N ARG A 28 -4.64 -6.42 -12.51
CA ARG A 28 -3.79 -5.52 -13.29
C ARG A 28 -3.96 -5.73 -14.79
N ASP A 29 -4.09 -6.97 -15.22
CA ASP A 29 -4.23 -7.31 -16.64
C ASP A 29 -5.60 -6.88 -17.20
N ILE A 30 -6.62 -6.79 -16.35
CA ILE A 30 -7.93 -6.22 -16.71
C ILE A 30 -7.85 -4.70 -16.86
N ASP A 31 -7.37 -4.01 -15.83
CA ASP A 31 -7.16 -2.55 -15.86
C ASP A 31 -6.14 -2.15 -14.79
N GLU A 32 -4.92 -1.88 -15.23
CA GLU A 32 -3.83 -1.47 -14.33
C GLU A 32 -4.04 -0.09 -13.71
N THR A 33 -4.90 0.75 -14.30
CA THR A 33 -5.18 2.11 -13.84
C THR A 33 -6.36 2.18 -12.90
N TYR A 34 -7.16 1.12 -12.84
CA TYR A 34 -8.37 1.02 -12.04
C TYR A 34 -8.14 1.53 -10.61
N ASP A 35 -9.01 2.45 -10.20
CA ASP A 35 -9.04 3.03 -8.86
C ASP A 35 -7.65 3.50 -8.41
N ASN A 36 -6.99 4.35 -9.23
CA ASN A 36 -5.65 4.90 -8.98
C ASN A 36 -4.56 3.83 -8.81
N GLY A 37 -4.64 2.74 -9.59
CA GLY A 37 -3.67 1.65 -9.57
C GLY A 37 -3.74 0.80 -8.29
N VAL A 38 -4.95 0.51 -7.80
CA VAL A 38 -5.16 -0.23 -6.54
C VAL A 38 -4.52 -1.63 -6.56
N ALA A 39 -4.44 -2.27 -7.72
CA ALA A 39 -3.76 -3.56 -7.88
C ALA A 39 -2.30 -3.49 -7.39
N TRP A 40 -1.59 -2.41 -7.72
CA TRP A 40 -0.21 -2.20 -7.27
C TRP A 40 -0.10 -1.99 -5.76
N ILE A 41 -1.12 -1.41 -5.13
CA ILE A 41 -1.21 -1.27 -3.67
C ILE A 41 -1.38 -2.65 -3.02
N PHE A 42 -2.22 -3.52 -3.54
CA PHE A 42 -2.35 -4.88 -3.01
C PHE A 42 -1.05 -5.69 -3.21
N ALA A 43 -0.43 -5.63 -4.39
CA ALA A 43 0.84 -6.29 -4.64
C ALA A 43 1.94 -5.86 -3.65
N GLY A 44 2.06 -4.56 -3.40
CA GLY A 44 3.06 -4.05 -2.46
C GLY A 44 2.76 -4.41 -1.01
N SER A 45 1.48 -4.33 -0.60
CA SER A 45 1.05 -4.62 0.77
C SER A 45 1.31 -6.06 1.17
N ASN A 46 1.20 -7.01 0.24
CA ASN A 46 1.54 -8.42 0.49
C ASN A 46 2.97 -8.57 1.00
N TYR A 47 3.94 -7.90 0.37
CA TYR A 47 5.34 -7.97 0.80
C TYR A 47 5.61 -7.32 2.16
N LEU A 48 4.76 -6.42 2.65
CA LEU A 48 4.90 -5.85 3.99
C LEU A 48 4.19 -6.67 5.07
N ALA A 49 3.10 -7.37 4.71
CA ALA A 49 2.28 -8.15 5.63
C ALA A 49 2.85 -9.56 5.91
N LEU A 50 3.63 -10.12 4.98
CA LEU A 50 4.21 -11.45 5.12
C LEU A 50 5.28 -11.52 6.23
N PRO A 51 5.48 -12.69 6.87
CA PRO A 51 6.56 -12.87 7.84
C PRO A 51 7.94 -12.89 7.18
N ARG A 52 9.00 -12.71 7.97
CA ARG A 52 10.38 -12.97 7.51
C ARG A 52 10.56 -14.47 7.22
N PRO A 53 11.34 -14.86 6.20
CA PRO A 53 12.18 -14.02 5.33
C PRO A 53 11.47 -13.45 4.09
N ILE A 54 10.17 -13.70 3.91
CA ILE A 54 9.43 -13.30 2.70
C ILE A 54 9.14 -11.79 2.71
N LYS A 55 8.93 -11.20 3.90
CA LYS A 55 8.76 -9.75 4.08
C LYS A 55 9.86 -8.98 3.35
N SER A 56 9.47 -8.04 2.49
CA SER A 56 10.43 -7.22 1.73
C SER A 56 9.90 -5.81 1.47
N ALA A 57 10.48 -4.83 2.20
CA ALA A 57 10.17 -3.42 1.99
C ALA A 57 10.57 -2.95 0.59
N ASP A 58 11.68 -3.44 0.04
CA ASP A 58 12.15 -3.04 -1.30
C ASP A 58 11.20 -3.50 -2.40
N LYS A 59 10.72 -4.76 -2.34
CA LYS A 59 9.70 -5.24 -3.28
C LYS A 59 8.42 -4.43 -3.15
N ALA A 60 7.98 -4.12 -1.93
CA ALA A 60 6.82 -3.26 -1.70
C ALA A 60 6.99 -1.87 -2.33
N ARG A 61 8.16 -1.22 -2.13
CA ARG A 61 8.48 0.10 -2.70
C ARG A 61 8.43 0.11 -4.23
N VAL A 62 8.87 -0.96 -4.90
CA VAL A 62 8.77 -1.05 -6.37
C VAL A 62 7.31 -1.01 -6.81
N ARG A 63 6.41 -1.70 -6.11
CA ARG A 63 4.98 -1.73 -6.46
C ARG A 63 4.28 -0.43 -6.11
N PHE A 64 4.55 0.14 -4.94
CA PHE A 64 3.96 1.43 -4.57
C PHE A 64 4.43 2.58 -5.48
N ARG A 65 5.67 2.55 -5.99
CA ARG A 65 6.12 3.49 -7.02
C ARG A 65 5.33 3.37 -8.32
N LYS A 66 4.91 2.16 -8.71
CA LYS A 66 4.04 1.97 -9.88
C LYS A 66 2.66 2.58 -9.64
N ALA A 67 2.06 2.37 -8.47
CA ALA A 67 0.80 3.02 -8.09
C ALA A 67 0.91 4.56 -8.12
N GLN A 68 1.98 5.12 -7.55
CA GLN A 68 2.25 6.56 -7.59
C GLN A 68 2.48 7.11 -9.00
N GLY A 69 3.00 6.29 -9.92
CA GLY A 69 3.15 6.67 -11.33
C GLY A 69 1.81 6.81 -12.05
N ILE A 70 0.78 6.10 -11.60
CA ILE A 70 -0.58 6.19 -12.14
C ILE A 70 -1.32 7.39 -11.53
N SER A 71 -1.21 7.57 -10.21
CA SER A 71 -1.79 8.71 -9.50
C SER A 71 -0.83 9.20 -8.42
N SER A 72 -0.13 10.30 -8.73
CA SER A 72 0.90 10.90 -7.87
C SER A 72 0.35 11.57 -6.62
N ASP A 73 -0.93 11.92 -6.67
CA ASP A 73 -1.63 12.69 -5.64
C ASP A 73 -2.74 11.88 -4.96
N SER A 74 -2.86 10.58 -5.23
CA SER A 74 -3.73 9.72 -4.41
C SER A 74 -3.18 9.65 -2.98
N PRO A 75 -3.98 10.02 -1.96
CA PRO A 75 -3.56 9.96 -0.56
C PRO A 75 -3.23 8.52 -0.17
N ARG A 76 -3.98 7.53 -0.64
CA ARG A 76 -3.68 6.11 -0.43
C ARG A 76 -2.29 5.76 -0.97
N ASN A 77 -1.99 6.12 -2.21
CA ASN A 77 -0.72 5.77 -2.84
C ASN A 77 0.48 6.43 -2.13
N LEU A 78 0.31 7.67 -1.66
CA LEU A 78 1.29 8.39 -0.85
C LEU A 78 1.50 7.72 0.52
N TYR A 79 0.42 7.36 1.21
CA TYR A 79 0.46 6.68 2.50
C TYR A 79 1.20 5.34 2.44
N PHE A 80 0.86 4.45 1.50
CA PHE A 80 1.53 3.15 1.39
C PHE A 80 3.00 3.28 1.00
N SER A 81 3.34 4.27 0.18
CA SER A 81 4.73 4.59 -0.14
C SER A 81 5.50 5.09 1.10
N ALA A 82 4.84 5.85 1.98
CA ALA A 82 5.41 6.28 3.26
C ALA A 82 5.68 5.09 4.19
N LEU A 83 4.73 4.15 4.30
CA LEU A 83 4.91 2.91 5.07
C LEU A 83 6.13 2.11 4.60
N ALA A 84 6.26 1.91 3.29
CA ALA A 84 7.40 1.16 2.76
C ALA A 84 8.73 1.91 2.92
N ALA A 85 8.74 3.24 2.83
CA ALA A 85 9.91 4.04 3.13
C ALA A 85 10.32 3.92 4.61
N MET A 86 9.34 3.93 5.53
CA MET A 86 9.57 3.77 6.96
C MET A 86 10.14 2.37 7.29
N GLU A 87 9.55 1.31 6.73
CA GLU A 87 10.01 -0.07 6.87
C GLU A 87 11.41 -0.30 6.27
N ALA A 88 11.77 0.46 5.23
CA ALA A 88 13.12 0.46 4.65
C ALA A 88 14.12 1.38 5.39
N GLY A 89 13.75 1.92 6.56
CA GLY A 89 14.60 2.82 7.35
C GLY A 89 14.81 4.22 6.75
N SER A 90 14.10 4.57 5.67
CA SER A 90 14.18 5.86 4.99
C SER A 90 13.26 6.90 5.66
N VAL A 91 13.48 7.18 6.95
CA VAL A 91 12.58 7.97 7.81
C VAL A 91 12.27 9.36 7.25
N LYS A 92 13.27 10.10 6.76
CA LYS A 92 13.05 11.44 6.16
C LYS A 92 12.13 11.39 4.94
N GLN A 93 12.25 10.34 4.11
CA GLN A 93 11.38 10.15 2.96
C GLN A 93 9.96 9.76 3.40
N ALA A 94 9.84 8.90 4.41
CA ALA A 94 8.55 8.53 4.99
C ALA A 94 7.80 9.75 5.51
N ALA A 95 8.45 10.62 6.29
CA ALA A 95 7.85 11.86 6.79
C ALA A 95 7.30 12.74 5.66
N LYS A 96 8.09 12.97 4.61
CA LYS A 96 7.66 13.74 3.43
C LYS A 96 6.42 13.13 2.77
N LEU A 97 6.38 11.81 2.64
CA LEU A 97 5.26 11.10 2.01
C LEU A 97 4.00 11.09 2.88
N PHE A 98 4.14 10.90 4.20
CA PHE A 98 3.01 11.00 5.13
C PHE A 98 2.41 12.40 5.11
N GLN A 99 3.24 13.45 5.15
CA GLN A 99 2.76 14.82 5.06
C GLN A 99 1.99 15.06 3.75
N ARG A 100 2.59 14.68 2.60
CA ARG A 100 1.89 14.77 1.31
C ARG A 100 0.57 14.00 1.28
N SER A 101 0.51 12.83 1.92
CA SER A 101 -0.73 12.05 2.02
C SER A 101 -1.81 12.77 2.82
N LEU A 102 -1.45 13.59 3.81
CA LEU A 102 -2.40 14.39 4.60
C LEU A 102 -2.94 15.57 3.81
N ASP A 103 -2.10 16.15 2.96
CA ASP A 103 -2.42 17.35 2.18
C ASP A 103 -3.14 17.01 0.87
N ALA A 104 -3.05 15.75 0.41
CA ALA A 104 -3.65 15.28 -0.82
C ALA A 104 -5.19 15.17 -0.74
N PRO A 105 -5.92 15.57 -1.79
CA PRO A 105 -7.37 15.35 -1.88
C PRO A 105 -7.68 13.89 -2.20
N ALA A 106 -8.82 13.38 -1.73
CA ALA A 106 -9.30 12.07 -2.14
C ALA A 106 -9.80 12.12 -3.59
N VAL A 107 -9.13 11.40 -4.50
CA VAL A 107 -9.38 11.48 -5.96
C VAL A 107 -10.08 10.26 -6.56
N SER A 108 -10.31 9.21 -5.77
CA SER A 108 -11.09 8.02 -6.17
C SER A 108 -12.19 7.68 -5.18
N THR A 109 -13.03 6.69 -5.51
CA THR A 109 -14.01 6.14 -4.57
C THR A 109 -13.32 5.48 -3.38
N SER A 110 -12.31 4.65 -3.60
CA SER A 110 -11.60 4.02 -2.48
C SER A 110 -10.82 5.02 -1.64
N ASP A 111 -10.25 6.08 -2.24
CA ASP A 111 -9.59 7.13 -1.47
C ASP A 111 -10.58 7.82 -0.52
N ARG A 112 -11.82 8.06 -0.97
CA ARG A 112 -12.88 8.68 -0.16
C ARG A 112 -13.34 7.74 0.96
N ASP A 113 -13.58 6.47 0.65
CA ASP A 113 -14.01 5.48 1.63
C ASP A 113 -12.97 5.25 2.74
N LEU A 114 -11.68 5.36 2.40
CA LEU A 114 -10.56 5.15 3.32
C LEU A 114 -10.02 6.45 3.91
N GLU A 115 -10.55 7.62 3.55
CA GLU A 115 -9.92 8.92 3.82
C GLU A 115 -9.67 9.13 5.32
N ALA A 116 -10.70 8.96 6.15
CA ALA A 116 -10.61 9.18 7.59
C ALA A 116 -9.53 8.29 8.23
N PHE A 117 -9.51 7.01 7.85
CA PHE A 117 -8.51 6.05 8.31
C PHE A 117 -7.10 6.43 7.84
N LEU A 118 -6.93 6.72 6.55
CA LEU A 118 -5.62 7.09 5.98
C LEU A 118 -5.08 8.37 6.62
N ARG A 119 -5.92 9.37 6.88
CA ARG A 119 -5.52 10.60 7.57
C ARG A 119 -5.06 10.33 9.00
N GLU A 120 -5.79 9.52 9.76
CA GLU A 120 -5.39 9.16 11.13
C GLU A 120 -4.06 8.39 11.14
N GLN A 121 -3.92 7.38 10.29
CA GLN A 121 -2.72 6.57 10.21
C GLN A 121 -1.51 7.37 9.68
N ALA A 122 -1.71 8.28 8.73
CA ALA A 122 -0.65 9.15 8.23
C ALA A 122 -0.15 10.12 9.32
N LYS A 123 -1.03 10.67 10.17
CA LYS A 123 -0.62 11.47 11.35
C LYS A 123 0.20 10.64 12.32
N ALA A 124 -0.25 9.42 12.64
CA ALA A 124 0.47 8.51 13.53
C ALA A 124 1.84 8.09 12.94
N GLY A 125 1.91 7.85 11.63
CA GLY A 125 3.14 7.54 10.91
C GLY A 125 4.12 8.71 10.93
N LEU A 126 3.63 9.93 10.68
CA LEU A 126 4.44 11.15 10.72
C LEU A 126 5.04 11.39 12.11
N ALA A 127 4.25 11.18 13.18
CA ALA A 127 4.71 11.30 14.56
C ALA A 127 5.79 10.26 14.95
N LYS A 128 5.91 9.15 14.21
CA LYS A 128 7.00 8.17 14.40
C LYS A 128 8.26 8.51 13.60
N CYS A 129 8.20 9.51 12.72
CA CYS A 129 9.32 9.96 11.92
C CYS A 129 10.10 11.12 12.54
N SER A 130 9.58 11.70 13.62
CA SER A 130 10.22 12.76 14.43
C SER A 130 11.18 12.20 15.46
#